data_AF-A0A957VEK2-F1
#
_entry.id   AF-A0A957VEK2-F1
#
_cell.length_a   1.000
_cell.length_b   1.000
_cell.length_c   1.000
_cell.angle_alpha   90.00
_cell.angle_beta   90.00
_cell.angle_gamma   90.00
#
_symmetry.space_group_name_H-M   'P 1'
#
loop_
_entity.id
_entity.type
_entity.pdbx_description
1 polymer ?
#
loop_
_entity_poly.entity_id
_entity_poly.type
_entity_poly.pdbx_seq_one_letter_code
_entity_poly.pdbx_strand_id
1 'polypeptide(L)'
;MDKLIVACIQQRLRLPQSLDDHRRDLQRFLRAAQNKHARLVVFPELAGMMLALPLLADFRSGLLKRADRGRRRNASFWERVNGSLADSMASMVRADLRTSVAGLVDVAALELWRTYVDLYGPLAREFGVTIVGPSAYLPDPLDGVVRNMAAVFGPSGEVLGTQAKVILHPEDEGLAQPGDSWSVIQTEVGRVGVMVGGDVLFPEVGRLLASHGAEILVGMGACPDVALYNKVRAGMLARMQDNQLFGLVSFLVGDNQLGTDKRAPYVGKSAIFAPQELTPRYSGVLVEMGNQRSEGVLTAEWDFAALRDLWETSDTPLRRQLPSSQVNQLMASLYARVDNSEHLQLGADMAIPDDVRTLDDLPVVASVTSRWPLPQYILDEDDLDAAAVDDDWLDEWAPNKGPG
;
A
#
# COMPACT_ATOMS: atom_id res chain seq x y z
N MET A 1 5.60 25.59 -1.35
CA MET A 1 4.30 25.38 -0.69
C MET A 1 4.58 25.05 0.76
N ASP A 2 3.94 25.75 1.69
CA ASP A 2 4.29 25.63 3.12
C ASP A 2 3.28 24.80 3.89
N LYS A 3 1.98 24.92 3.58
CA LYS A 3 0.92 24.12 4.21
C LYS A 3 0.00 23.50 3.16
N LEU A 4 -0.47 22.30 3.45
CA LEU A 4 -1.35 21.52 2.58
C LEU A 4 -2.37 20.76 3.43
N ILE A 5 -3.67 20.90 3.12
CA ILE A 5 -4.68 20.02 3.70
C ILE A 5 -4.86 18.81 2.78
N VAL A 6 -4.83 17.61 3.35
CA VAL A 6 -5.03 16.35 2.64
C VAL A 6 -6.29 15.66 3.13
N ALA A 7 -6.92 14.88 2.26
CA ALA A 7 -8.05 14.03 2.57
C ALA A 7 -7.73 12.56 2.30
N CYS A 8 -7.88 11.73 3.33
CA CYS A 8 -7.72 10.28 3.26
C CYS A 8 -9.09 9.62 3.34
N ILE A 9 -9.47 8.87 2.30
CA ILE A 9 -10.78 8.26 2.19
C ILE A 9 -10.74 6.83 2.72
N GLN A 10 -11.63 6.47 3.64
CA GLN A 10 -11.96 5.07 3.91
C GLN A 10 -13.26 4.75 3.20
N GLN A 11 -13.19 3.95 2.13
CA GLN A 11 -14.35 3.69 1.28
C GLN A 11 -14.89 2.28 1.53
N ARG A 12 -16.22 2.15 1.60
CA ARG A 12 -16.84 0.83 1.64
C ARG A 12 -16.97 0.27 0.23
N LEU A 13 -16.59 -0.99 0.03
CA LEU A 13 -16.90 -1.69 -1.21
C LEU A 13 -18.41 -1.82 -1.35
N ARG A 14 -18.95 -1.24 -2.41
CA ARG A 14 -20.37 -1.29 -2.77
C ARG A 14 -20.48 -1.72 -4.21
N LEU A 15 -21.62 -2.31 -4.57
CA LEU A 15 -21.92 -2.66 -5.95
C LEU A 15 -22.82 -1.55 -6.53
N PRO A 16 -22.28 -0.54 -7.23
CA PRO A 16 -23.11 0.51 -7.83
C PRO A 16 -23.99 -0.08 -8.93
N GLN A 17 -25.22 0.41 -9.05
CA GLN A 17 -26.15 0.00 -10.12
C GLN A 17 -25.82 0.68 -11.45
N SER A 18 -25.25 1.88 -11.41
CA SER A 18 -24.85 2.67 -12.58
C SER A 18 -23.56 3.46 -12.30
N LEU A 19 -22.91 3.93 -13.37
CA LEU A 19 -21.76 4.84 -13.25
C LEU A 19 -22.17 6.17 -12.60
N ASP A 20 -23.40 6.64 -12.81
CA ASP A 20 -23.91 7.87 -12.21
C ASP A 20 -24.13 7.73 -10.69
N ASP A 21 -24.58 6.55 -10.22
CA ASP A 21 -24.64 6.26 -8.78
C ASP A 21 -23.25 6.31 -8.15
N HIS A 22 -22.28 5.69 -8.83
CA HIS A 22 -20.91 5.67 -8.34
C HIS A 22 -20.29 7.08 -8.34
N ARG A 23 -20.50 7.86 -9.41
CA ARG A 23 -20.08 9.27 -9.48
C ARG A 23 -20.66 10.08 -8.33
N ARG A 24 -21.96 9.93 -8.01
CA ARG A 24 -22.60 10.62 -6.88
C ARG A 24 -21.99 10.24 -5.53
N ASP A 25 -21.64 8.97 -5.35
CA ASP A 25 -20.96 8.50 -4.14
C ASP A 25 -19.56 9.12 -4.00
N LEU A 26 -18.77 9.15 -5.09
CA LEU A 26 -17.46 9.82 -5.11
C LEU A 26 -17.57 11.32 -4.85
N GLN A 27 -18.55 11.99 -5.44
CA GLN A 27 -18.81 13.42 -5.20
C GLN A 27 -19.12 13.71 -3.73
N ARG A 28 -19.73 12.79 -2.98
CA ARG A 28 -19.95 12.96 -1.54
C ARG A 28 -18.63 13.04 -0.77
N PHE A 29 -17.68 12.16 -1.08
CA PHE A 29 -16.33 12.19 -0.48
C PHE A 29 -15.58 13.47 -0.87
N LEU A 30 -15.62 13.83 -2.15
CA LEU A 30 -14.92 15.01 -2.67
C LEU A 30 -15.50 16.32 -2.13
N ARG A 31 -16.82 16.42 -1.95
CA ARG A 31 -17.47 17.56 -1.26
C ARG A 31 -17.00 17.66 0.19
N ALA A 32 -16.91 16.55 0.92
CA ALA A 32 -16.40 16.56 2.29
C ALA A 32 -14.94 17.02 2.35
N ALA A 33 -14.09 16.58 1.43
CA ALA A 33 -12.70 17.02 1.30
C ALA A 33 -12.60 18.52 0.92
N GLN A 34 -13.39 18.98 -0.04
CA GLN A 34 -13.44 20.38 -0.49
C GLN A 34 -13.93 21.33 0.60
N ASN A 35 -14.91 20.91 1.42
CA ASN A 35 -15.37 21.69 2.58
C ASN A 35 -14.28 21.90 3.64
N LYS A 36 -13.23 21.08 3.62
CA LYS A 36 -12.03 21.23 4.44
C LYS A 36 -10.86 21.85 3.68
N HIS A 37 -11.09 22.32 2.45
CA HIS A 37 -10.07 22.88 1.57
C HIS A 37 -8.90 21.92 1.29
N ALA A 38 -9.16 20.61 1.29
CA ALA A 38 -8.16 19.63 0.91
C ALA A 38 -7.76 19.82 -0.56
N ARG A 39 -6.45 19.74 -0.85
CA ARG A 39 -5.92 19.81 -2.22
C ARG A 39 -5.40 18.47 -2.74
N LEU A 40 -5.23 17.49 -1.86
CA LEU A 40 -4.91 16.10 -2.17
C LEU A 40 -6.00 15.20 -1.61
N VAL A 41 -6.57 14.33 -2.44
CA VAL A 41 -7.56 13.32 -2.02
C VAL A 41 -7.06 11.94 -2.44
N VAL A 42 -7.05 10.99 -1.51
CA VAL A 42 -6.56 9.62 -1.76
C VAL A 42 -7.65 8.59 -1.51
N PHE A 43 -7.89 7.75 -2.51
CA PHE A 43 -8.79 6.61 -2.46
C PHE A 43 -8.05 5.28 -2.23
N PRO A 44 -8.75 4.21 -1.81
CA PRO A 44 -8.08 2.98 -1.39
C PRO A 44 -7.77 2.01 -2.53
N GLU A 45 -7.04 0.94 -2.22
CA GLU A 45 -6.77 -0.17 -3.14
C GLU A 45 -8.09 -0.83 -3.57
N LEU A 46 -8.16 -1.31 -4.82
CA LEU A 46 -9.27 -2.04 -5.43
C LEU A 46 -10.63 -1.33 -5.49
N ALA A 47 -10.80 -0.14 -4.90
CA ALA A 47 -12.06 0.60 -5.01
C ALA A 47 -12.42 0.95 -6.47
N GLY A 48 -11.44 1.04 -7.38
CA GLY A 48 -11.69 1.28 -8.79
C GLY A 48 -12.40 0.11 -9.48
N MET A 49 -12.37 -1.09 -8.88
CA MET A 49 -13.12 -2.25 -9.38
C MET A 49 -14.64 -2.08 -9.26
N MET A 50 -15.13 -1.09 -8.51
CA MET A 50 -16.55 -0.72 -8.52
C MET A 50 -17.03 -0.23 -9.89
N LEU A 51 -16.13 0.19 -10.78
CA LEU A 51 -16.45 0.54 -12.17
C LEU A 51 -16.74 -0.68 -13.04
N ALA A 52 -16.15 -1.83 -12.72
CA ALA A 52 -16.32 -3.04 -13.50
C ALA A 52 -17.78 -3.52 -13.48
N LEU A 53 -18.54 -3.21 -12.44
CA LEU A 53 -19.89 -3.73 -12.23
C LEU A 53 -20.94 -3.15 -13.20
N PRO A 54 -21.08 -1.82 -13.35
CA PRO A 54 -21.91 -1.25 -14.40
C PRO A 54 -21.53 -1.75 -15.80
N LEU A 55 -20.22 -1.81 -16.08
CA LEU A 55 -19.70 -2.32 -17.36
C LEU A 55 -20.03 -3.81 -17.57
N LEU A 56 -20.00 -4.62 -16.50
CA LEU A 56 -20.40 -6.02 -16.55
C LEU A 56 -21.89 -6.19 -16.87
N ALA A 57 -22.76 -5.31 -16.41
CA ALA A 57 -24.18 -5.37 -16.74
C ALA A 57 -24.40 -5.16 -18.25
N ASP A 58 -23.71 -4.16 -18.83
CA ASP A 58 -23.74 -3.88 -20.27
C ASP A 58 -23.11 -5.01 -21.08
N PHE A 59 -21.95 -5.52 -20.62
CA PHE A 59 -21.26 -6.66 -21.21
C PHE A 59 -22.15 -7.92 -21.22
N ARG A 60 -22.79 -8.25 -20.09
CA ARG A 60 -23.75 -9.36 -19.98
C ARG A 60 -24.90 -9.18 -20.98
N SER A 61 -25.47 -8.00 -21.06
CA SER A 61 -26.55 -7.71 -22.00
C SER A 61 -26.09 -7.88 -23.46
N GLY A 62 -24.85 -7.47 -23.78
CA GLY A 62 -24.22 -7.62 -25.08
C GLY A 62 -23.97 -9.09 -25.45
N LEU A 63 -23.43 -9.87 -24.52
CA LEU A 63 -23.24 -11.31 -24.67
C LEU A 63 -24.57 -12.04 -24.87
N LEU A 64 -25.59 -11.75 -24.06
CA LEU A 64 -26.92 -12.35 -24.20
C LEU A 64 -27.54 -12.03 -25.56
N LYS A 65 -27.44 -10.77 -26.03
CA LYS A 65 -27.90 -10.38 -27.38
C LYS A 65 -27.18 -11.13 -28.49
N ARG A 66 -25.87 -11.42 -28.34
CA ARG A 66 -25.07 -12.19 -29.30
C ARG A 66 -25.41 -13.69 -29.24
N ALA A 67 -25.58 -14.26 -28.06
CA ALA A 67 -26.01 -15.63 -27.84
C ALA A 67 -27.40 -15.88 -28.44
N ASP A 68 -28.37 -14.99 -28.19
CA ASP A 68 -29.71 -15.08 -28.77
C ASP A 68 -29.70 -14.97 -30.30
N ARG A 69 -28.79 -14.16 -30.87
CA ARG A 69 -28.63 -14.06 -32.33
C ARG A 69 -28.13 -15.37 -32.94
N GLY A 70 -27.21 -16.06 -32.26
CA GLY A 70 -26.72 -17.38 -32.66
C GLY A 70 -27.77 -18.50 -32.56
N ARG A 71 -28.74 -18.38 -31.64
CA ARG A 71 -29.85 -19.36 -31.50
C ARG A 71 -30.97 -19.20 -32.53
N ARG A 72 -30.94 -18.16 -33.37
CA ARG A 72 -31.98 -17.93 -34.38
C ARG A 72 -31.93 -19.01 -35.47
N ARG A 73 -33.12 -19.44 -35.92
CA ARG A 73 -33.29 -20.49 -36.93
C ARG A 73 -32.57 -20.18 -38.27
N ASN A 74 -32.43 -18.89 -38.59
CA ASN A 74 -31.75 -18.38 -39.79
C ASN A 74 -30.34 -17.82 -39.52
N ALA A 75 -29.73 -18.09 -38.36
CA ALA A 75 -28.38 -17.62 -38.06
C ALA A 75 -27.35 -18.29 -38.98
N SER A 76 -26.43 -17.49 -39.51
CA SER A 76 -25.28 -17.98 -40.28
C SER A 76 -24.37 -18.87 -39.42
N PHE A 77 -23.57 -19.72 -40.07
CA PHE A 77 -22.61 -20.59 -39.37
C PHE A 77 -21.71 -19.79 -38.41
N TRP A 78 -21.22 -18.63 -38.84
CA TRP A 78 -20.40 -17.73 -38.01
C TRP A 78 -21.16 -17.12 -36.83
N GLU A 79 -22.43 -16.76 -37.00
CA GLU A 79 -23.27 -16.27 -35.90
C GLU A 79 -23.56 -17.37 -34.86
N ARG A 80 -23.66 -18.64 -35.27
CA ARG A 80 -23.83 -19.77 -34.35
C ARG A 80 -22.57 -20.03 -33.54
N VAL A 81 -21.40 -19.99 -34.16
CA VAL A 81 -20.10 -20.16 -33.47
C VAL A 81 -19.88 -19.02 -32.47
N ASN A 82 -20.06 -17.77 -32.91
CA ASN A 82 -19.94 -16.60 -32.03
C ASN A 82 -21.00 -16.60 -30.92
N GLY A 83 -22.22 -17.08 -31.22
CA GLY A 83 -23.29 -17.23 -30.24
C GLY A 83 -22.98 -18.28 -29.17
N SER A 84 -22.40 -19.43 -29.55
CA SER A 84 -22.00 -20.50 -28.63
C SER A 84 -20.90 -20.05 -27.66
N LEU A 85 -19.89 -19.33 -28.16
CA LEU A 85 -18.84 -18.75 -27.32
C LEU A 85 -19.42 -17.72 -26.34
N ALA A 86 -20.31 -16.85 -26.82
CA ALA A 86 -20.99 -15.88 -25.97
C ALA A 86 -21.87 -16.54 -24.89
N ASP A 87 -22.50 -17.68 -25.19
CA ASP A 87 -23.31 -18.45 -24.24
C ASP A 87 -22.45 -19.07 -23.13
N SER A 88 -21.29 -19.64 -23.49
CA SER A 88 -20.31 -20.14 -22.52
C SER A 88 -19.81 -19.03 -21.59
N MET A 89 -19.49 -17.86 -22.13
CA MET A 89 -19.07 -16.69 -21.33
C MET A 89 -20.20 -16.16 -20.43
N ALA A 90 -21.43 -16.09 -20.95
CA ALA A 90 -22.60 -15.68 -20.16
C ALA A 90 -22.91 -16.63 -19.00
N SER A 91 -22.58 -17.93 -19.13
CA SER A 91 -22.74 -18.91 -18.07
C SER A 91 -21.69 -18.79 -16.95
N MET A 92 -20.42 -18.49 -17.28
CA MET A 92 -19.35 -18.25 -16.28
C MET A 92 -19.60 -17.00 -15.45
N VAL A 93 -20.12 -15.97 -16.10
CA VAL A 93 -20.48 -14.70 -15.47
C VAL A 93 -21.63 -14.86 -14.44
N ARG A 94 -22.34 -15.99 -14.46
CA ARG A 94 -23.43 -16.30 -13.51
C ARG A 94 -22.93 -16.87 -12.17
N ALA A 95 -21.67 -17.32 -12.07
CA ALA A 95 -21.19 -18.12 -10.94
C ALA A 95 -20.32 -17.36 -9.91
N ASP A 96 -19.64 -16.26 -10.29
CA ASP A 96 -18.78 -15.51 -9.36
C ASP A 96 -18.50 -14.06 -9.85
N LEU A 97 -18.47 -13.08 -8.94
CA LEU A 97 -18.06 -11.70 -9.24
C LEU A 97 -16.59 -11.65 -9.66
N ARG A 98 -15.70 -12.36 -8.96
CA ARG A 98 -14.26 -12.38 -9.28
C ARG A 98 -14.02 -12.90 -10.71
N THR A 99 -14.63 -14.03 -11.08
CA THR A 99 -14.54 -14.59 -12.44
C THR A 99 -15.16 -13.68 -13.49
N SER A 100 -16.27 -13.02 -13.16
CA SER A 100 -16.89 -12.04 -14.07
C SER A 100 -15.94 -10.87 -14.33
N VAL A 101 -15.33 -10.35 -13.27
CA VAL A 101 -14.35 -9.26 -13.33
C VAL A 101 -13.13 -9.67 -14.14
N ALA A 102 -12.58 -10.87 -13.91
CA ALA A 102 -11.48 -11.41 -14.70
C ALA A 102 -11.81 -11.40 -16.20
N GLY A 103 -12.97 -11.97 -16.58
CA GLY A 103 -13.41 -12.00 -17.97
C GLY A 103 -13.69 -10.62 -18.57
N LEU A 104 -14.13 -9.63 -17.77
CA LEU A 104 -14.25 -8.24 -18.22
C LEU A 104 -12.88 -7.64 -18.48
N VAL A 105 -11.95 -7.81 -17.55
CA VAL A 105 -10.59 -7.29 -17.65
C VAL A 105 -9.89 -7.86 -18.90
N ASP A 106 -10.06 -9.15 -19.19
CA ASP A 106 -9.50 -9.79 -20.38
C ASP A 106 -10.03 -9.22 -21.71
N VAL A 107 -11.28 -8.77 -21.76
CA VAL A 107 -11.97 -8.43 -23.01
C VAL A 107 -12.19 -6.92 -23.18
N ALA A 108 -12.28 -6.18 -22.08
CA ALA A 108 -12.70 -4.79 -22.02
C ALA A 108 -11.77 -3.93 -21.15
N ALA A 109 -10.53 -4.37 -20.90
CA ALA A 109 -9.51 -3.62 -20.16
C ALA A 109 -9.40 -2.15 -20.64
N LEU A 110 -9.37 -1.91 -21.95
CA LEU A 110 -9.28 -0.57 -22.52
C LEU A 110 -10.51 0.30 -22.24
N GLU A 111 -11.71 -0.30 -22.25
CA GLU A 111 -12.94 0.39 -21.90
C GLU A 111 -12.99 0.72 -20.40
N LEU A 112 -12.49 -0.19 -19.57
CA LEU A 112 -12.34 0.03 -18.13
C LEU A 112 -11.36 1.18 -17.84
N TRP A 113 -10.20 1.22 -18.52
CA TRP A 113 -9.25 2.34 -18.42
C TRP A 113 -9.88 3.68 -18.83
N ARG A 114 -10.58 3.72 -19.98
CA ARG A 114 -11.27 4.94 -20.43
C ARG A 114 -12.32 5.39 -19.41
N THR A 115 -13.15 4.47 -18.94
CA THR A 115 -14.18 4.75 -17.93
C THR A 115 -13.56 5.27 -16.62
N TYR A 116 -12.42 4.71 -16.22
CA TYR A 116 -11.67 5.15 -15.05
C TYR A 116 -11.18 6.60 -15.20
N VAL A 117 -10.52 6.93 -16.32
CA VAL A 117 -10.03 8.29 -16.59
C VAL A 117 -11.17 9.29 -16.77
N ASP A 118 -12.23 8.92 -17.50
CA ASP A 118 -13.41 9.76 -17.75
C ASP A 118 -14.29 9.97 -16.50
N LEU A 119 -14.04 9.19 -15.44
CA LEU A 119 -14.63 9.42 -14.14
C LEU A 119 -13.74 10.32 -13.27
N TYR A 120 -12.51 9.89 -12.98
CA TYR A 120 -11.66 10.54 -11.98
C TYR A 120 -11.03 11.85 -12.49
N GLY A 121 -10.70 11.95 -13.79
CA GLY A 121 -10.18 13.20 -14.38
C GLY A 121 -11.19 14.35 -14.27
N PRO A 122 -12.43 14.20 -14.77
CA PRO A 122 -13.45 15.23 -14.60
C PRO A 122 -13.78 15.55 -13.14
N LEU A 123 -13.73 14.58 -12.22
CA LEU A 123 -13.90 14.82 -10.79
C LEU A 123 -12.75 15.64 -10.20
N ALA A 124 -11.49 15.34 -10.54
CA ALA A 124 -10.34 16.13 -10.11
C ALA A 124 -10.47 17.59 -10.56
N ARG A 125 -10.90 17.80 -11.81
CA ARG A 125 -11.18 19.13 -12.38
C ARG A 125 -12.36 19.84 -11.72
N GLU A 126 -13.47 19.14 -11.51
CA GLU A 126 -14.68 19.70 -10.89
C GLU A 126 -14.40 20.23 -9.48
N PHE A 127 -13.58 19.52 -8.71
CA PHE A 127 -13.26 19.87 -7.33
C PHE A 127 -11.98 20.69 -7.18
N GLY A 128 -11.16 20.80 -8.24
CA GLY A 128 -9.89 21.53 -8.23
C GLY A 128 -8.85 20.91 -7.31
N VAL A 129 -8.77 19.58 -7.26
CA VAL A 129 -7.90 18.83 -6.35
C VAL A 129 -7.04 17.82 -7.10
N THR A 130 -5.86 17.52 -6.56
CA THR A 130 -5.09 16.34 -6.97
C THR A 130 -5.76 15.10 -6.38
N ILE A 131 -6.03 14.09 -7.21
CA ILE A 131 -6.63 12.82 -6.78
C ILE A 131 -5.63 11.69 -7.02
N VAL A 132 -5.28 10.94 -5.97
CA VAL A 132 -4.76 9.58 -6.15
C VAL A 132 -5.98 8.67 -6.25
N GLY A 133 -6.29 8.28 -7.47
CA GLY A 133 -7.45 7.42 -7.76
C GLY A 133 -7.27 6.05 -7.10
N PRO A 134 -8.37 5.33 -6.83
CA PRO A 134 -8.25 3.99 -6.26
C PRO A 134 -7.56 3.06 -7.24
N SER A 135 -6.88 2.04 -6.75
CA SER A 135 -6.31 1.06 -7.67
C SER A 135 -7.40 0.18 -8.28
N ALA A 136 -7.11 -0.36 -9.46
CA ALA A 136 -7.92 -1.34 -10.15
C ALA A 136 -7.03 -2.20 -11.06
N TYR A 137 -7.55 -3.34 -11.51
CA TYR A 137 -6.95 -4.12 -12.58
C TYR A 137 -7.19 -3.40 -13.90
N LEU A 138 -6.18 -2.69 -14.40
CA LEU A 138 -6.26 -1.82 -15.57
C LEU A 138 -5.12 -2.16 -16.53
N PRO A 139 -5.32 -1.99 -17.85
CA PRO A 139 -4.22 -2.09 -18.80
C PRO A 139 -3.27 -0.92 -18.59
N ASP A 140 -1.99 -1.23 -18.45
CA ASP A 140 -0.95 -0.22 -18.41
C ASP A 140 -0.89 0.53 -19.76
N PRO A 141 -0.94 1.88 -19.75
CA PRO A 141 -0.87 2.66 -20.97
C PRO A 141 0.39 2.45 -21.81
N LEU A 142 1.48 1.91 -21.23
CA LEU A 142 2.76 1.71 -21.91
C LEU A 142 2.79 0.47 -22.80
N ASP A 143 2.25 -0.65 -22.32
CA ASP A 143 2.36 -1.96 -23.00
C ASP A 143 1.02 -2.71 -23.11
N GLY A 144 -0.06 -2.18 -22.52
CA GLY A 144 -1.39 -2.80 -22.51
C GLY A 144 -1.54 -3.98 -21.55
N VAL A 145 -0.49 -4.34 -20.80
CA VAL A 145 -0.52 -5.44 -19.84
C VAL A 145 -1.39 -5.03 -18.65
N VAL A 146 -2.28 -5.92 -18.22
CA VAL A 146 -3.12 -5.64 -17.05
C VAL A 146 -2.28 -5.70 -15.79
N ARG A 147 -2.34 -4.62 -15.00
CA ARG A 147 -1.68 -4.49 -13.70
C ARG A 147 -2.69 -4.00 -12.65
N ASN A 148 -2.47 -4.32 -11.38
CA ASN A 148 -3.16 -3.63 -10.28
C ASN A 148 -2.51 -2.26 -10.11
N MET A 149 -3.16 -1.21 -10.61
CA MET A 149 -2.54 0.12 -10.73
C MET A 149 -3.48 1.24 -10.32
N ALA A 150 -2.89 2.33 -9.83
CA ALA A 150 -3.57 3.57 -9.52
C ALA A 150 -3.04 4.70 -10.41
N ALA A 151 -3.91 5.61 -10.84
CA ALA A 151 -3.50 6.83 -11.53
C ALA A 151 -3.59 8.04 -10.60
N VAL A 152 -2.68 8.99 -10.79
CA VAL A 152 -2.70 10.29 -10.13
C VAL A 152 -3.22 11.32 -11.11
N PHE A 153 -4.28 12.02 -10.72
CA PHE A 153 -4.93 13.05 -11.52
C PHE A 153 -4.59 14.43 -10.98
N GLY A 154 -4.21 15.35 -11.86
CA GLY A 154 -4.02 16.75 -11.52
C GLY A 154 -5.35 17.50 -11.41
N PRO A 155 -5.34 18.72 -10.84
CA PRO A 155 -6.54 19.53 -10.65
C PRO A 155 -7.14 20.03 -11.97
N SER A 156 -6.49 19.85 -13.13
CA SER A 156 -7.10 20.14 -14.42
C SER A 156 -7.77 18.90 -15.04
N GLY A 157 -7.65 17.74 -14.39
CA GLY A 157 -8.22 16.45 -14.80
C GLY A 157 -7.30 15.58 -15.66
N GLU A 158 -6.06 16.03 -15.87
CA GLU A 158 -5.02 15.30 -16.57
C GLU A 158 -4.47 14.14 -15.72
N VAL A 159 -4.06 13.05 -16.37
CA VAL A 159 -3.29 11.98 -15.71
C VAL A 159 -1.84 12.43 -15.61
N LEU A 160 -1.35 12.64 -14.39
CA LEU A 160 0.03 13.04 -14.09
C LEU A 160 1.00 11.86 -14.09
N GLY A 161 0.49 10.66 -13.81
CA GLY A 161 1.26 9.43 -13.78
C GLY A 161 0.45 8.26 -13.23
N THR A 162 1.03 7.07 -13.31
CA THR A 162 0.44 5.83 -12.81
C THR A 162 1.46 5.04 -12.02
N GLN A 163 1.01 4.33 -10.99
CA GLN A 163 1.83 3.38 -10.25
C GLN A 163 1.14 2.01 -10.26
N ALA A 164 1.83 1.02 -10.83
CA ALA A 164 1.43 -0.37 -10.76
C ALA A 164 2.06 -1.05 -9.54
N LYS A 165 1.31 -1.96 -8.93
CA LYS A 165 1.78 -2.81 -7.85
C LYS A 165 2.90 -3.71 -8.36
N VAL A 166 4.07 -3.62 -7.74
CA VAL A 166 5.24 -4.43 -8.12
C VAL A 166 5.23 -5.74 -7.34
N ILE A 167 4.89 -5.70 -6.04
CA ILE A 167 4.86 -6.89 -5.18
C ILE A 167 3.42 -7.40 -5.10
N LEU A 168 3.12 -8.41 -5.92
CA LEU A 168 1.79 -9.01 -6.01
C LEU A 168 1.41 -9.77 -4.73
N HIS A 169 0.14 -9.65 -4.36
CA HIS A 169 -0.49 -10.53 -3.38
C HIS A 169 -1.05 -11.77 -4.10
N PRO A 170 -1.22 -12.93 -3.44
CA PRO A 170 -1.88 -14.09 -4.05
C PRO A 170 -3.28 -13.78 -4.61
N GLU A 171 -3.96 -12.74 -4.12
CA GLU A 171 -5.24 -12.30 -4.68
C GLU A 171 -5.13 -11.65 -6.07
N ASP A 172 -3.95 -11.14 -6.45
CA ASP A 172 -3.67 -10.56 -7.78
C ASP A 172 -3.37 -11.65 -8.84
N GLU A 173 -3.06 -12.88 -8.41
CA GLU A 173 -2.71 -13.98 -9.31
C GLU A 173 -3.85 -14.30 -10.30
N GLY A 174 -3.49 -14.42 -11.58
CA GLY A 174 -4.42 -14.66 -12.67
C GLY A 174 -5.26 -13.44 -13.09
N LEU A 175 -5.09 -12.28 -12.43
CA LEU A 175 -5.77 -11.03 -12.77
C LEU A 175 -4.83 -9.95 -13.30
N ALA A 176 -3.58 -9.94 -12.82
CA ALA A 176 -2.60 -8.92 -13.16
C ALA A 176 -1.17 -9.47 -13.19
N GLN A 177 -0.31 -8.78 -13.94
CA GLN A 177 1.15 -8.92 -13.88
C GLN A 177 1.76 -7.84 -12.98
N PRO A 178 2.96 -8.06 -12.42
CA PRO A 178 3.64 -7.05 -11.62
C PRO A 178 4.00 -5.81 -12.46
N GLY A 179 4.09 -4.67 -11.80
CA GLY A 179 4.75 -3.47 -12.32
C GLY A 179 6.27 -3.62 -12.33
N ASP A 180 6.94 -2.73 -13.08
CA ASP A 180 8.39 -2.83 -13.28
C ASP A 180 9.21 -2.00 -12.28
N SER A 181 8.63 -0.95 -11.70
CA SER A 181 9.33 -0.04 -10.80
C SER A 181 8.39 0.79 -9.92
N TRP A 182 8.95 1.37 -8.86
CA TRP A 182 8.30 2.43 -8.07
C TRP A 182 8.86 3.79 -8.50
N SER A 183 7.96 4.70 -8.89
CA SER A 183 8.33 6.02 -9.41
C SER A 183 7.69 7.14 -8.60
N VAL A 184 8.38 8.30 -8.57
CA VAL A 184 7.85 9.51 -7.94
C VAL A 184 7.07 10.32 -8.97
N ILE A 185 5.81 10.60 -8.66
CA ILE A 185 4.91 11.38 -9.53
C ILE A 185 4.95 12.84 -9.09
N GLN A 186 5.28 13.72 -10.02
CA GLN A 186 5.30 15.16 -9.81
C GLN A 186 3.87 15.69 -9.81
N THR A 187 3.51 16.44 -8.77
CA THR A 187 2.20 17.09 -8.65
C THR A 187 2.36 18.52 -8.13
N GLU A 188 1.34 19.34 -8.28
CA GLU A 188 1.33 20.69 -7.70
C GLU A 188 1.30 20.72 -6.16
N VAL A 189 0.94 19.59 -5.52
CA VAL A 189 0.90 19.43 -4.06
C VAL A 189 2.16 18.79 -3.49
N GLY A 190 3.13 18.43 -4.35
CA GLY A 190 4.41 17.85 -3.95
C GLY A 190 4.78 16.60 -4.76
N ARG A 191 5.92 16.01 -4.41
CA ARG A 191 6.42 14.76 -5.01
C ARG A 191 5.83 13.55 -4.28
N VAL A 192 4.96 12.82 -4.97
CA VAL A 192 4.16 11.72 -4.41
C VAL A 192 4.74 10.37 -4.83
N GLY A 193 5.06 9.52 -3.86
CA GLY A 193 5.31 8.10 -4.07
C GLY A 193 4.07 7.29 -3.68
N VAL A 194 3.54 6.47 -4.59
CA VAL A 194 2.38 5.61 -4.34
C VAL A 194 2.86 4.18 -4.06
N MET A 195 2.32 3.55 -3.03
CA MET A 195 2.60 2.17 -2.62
C MET A 195 1.27 1.40 -2.59
N VAL A 196 1.15 0.36 -3.42
CA VAL A 196 -0.12 -0.35 -3.62
C VAL A 196 -0.11 -1.65 -2.83
N GLY A 197 -1.04 -1.80 -1.88
CA GLY A 197 -1.21 -3.00 -1.07
C GLY A 197 0.02 -3.34 -0.23
N GLY A 198 0.67 -4.45 -0.59
CA GLY A 198 1.80 -5.03 0.15
C GLY A 198 3.12 -4.27 0.04
N ASP A 199 3.26 -3.35 -0.91
CA ASP A 199 4.50 -2.57 -1.14
C ASP A 199 5.04 -1.92 0.15
N VAL A 200 4.15 -1.43 1.03
CA VAL A 200 4.54 -0.74 2.27
C VAL A 200 5.25 -1.65 3.29
N LEU A 201 5.09 -2.97 3.15
CA LEU A 201 5.73 -3.96 4.03
C LEU A 201 7.23 -4.07 3.75
N PHE A 202 7.70 -3.50 2.64
CA PHE A 202 9.09 -3.53 2.21
C PHE A 202 9.72 -2.14 2.42
N PRO A 203 10.56 -1.96 3.46
CA PRO A 203 11.16 -0.66 3.77
C PRO A 203 11.97 -0.06 2.62
N GLU A 204 12.53 -0.91 1.76
CA GLU A 204 13.29 -0.55 0.55
C GLU A 204 12.46 0.32 -0.39
N VAL A 205 11.15 0.06 -0.50
CA VAL A 205 10.25 0.81 -1.38
C VAL A 205 10.11 2.25 -0.91
N GLY A 206 9.84 2.44 0.38
CA GLY A 206 9.75 3.78 0.98
C GLY A 206 11.08 4.54 0.88
N ARG A 207 12.19 3.84 1.12
CA ARG A 207 13.55 4.42 0.98
C ARG A 207 13.86 4.82 -0.46
N LEU A 208 13.52 3.98 -1.43
CA LEU A 208 13.70 4.24 -2.86
C LEU A 208 12.93 5.50 -3.25
N LEU A 209 11.63 5.56 -2.94
CA LEU A 209 10.79 6.71 -3.28
C LEU A 209 11.30 8.00 -2.62
N ALA A 210 11.68 7.95 -1.34
CA ALA A 210 12.24 9.09 -0.62
C ALA A 210 13.57 9.56 -1.24
N SER A 211 14.44 8.64 -1.65
CA SER A 211 15.73 8.94 -2.30
C SER A 211 15.54 9.52 -3.71
N HIS A 212 14.46 9.17 -4.40
CA HIS A 212 14.02 9.81 -5.64
C HIS A 212 13.28 11.14 -5.40
N GLY A 213 13.32 11.65 -4.17
CA GLY A 213 12.84 12.97 -3.80
C GLY A 213 11.41 13.02 -3.29
N ALA A 214 10.72 11.89 -3.08
CA ALA A 214 9.37 11.92 -2.54
C ALA A 214 9.31 12.66 -1.19
N GLU A 215 8.29 13.50 -1.05
CA GLU A 215 7.96 14.25 0.17
C GLU A 215 6.66 13.73 0.79
N ILE A 216 5.89 12.98 -0.01
CA ILE A 216 4.62 12.37 0.33
C ILE A 216 4.69 10.90 -0.05
N LEU A 217 4.37 10.01 0.90
CA LEU A 217 4.08 8.62 0.60
C LEU A 217 2.58 8.35 0.75
N VAL A 218 2.01 7.67 -0.23
CA VAL A 218 0.61 7.25 -0.26
C VAL A 218 0.55 5.74 -0.22
N GLY A 219 0.04 5.19 0.88
CA GLY A 219 -0.33 3.79 0.99
C GLY A 219 -1.80 3.57 0.60
N MET A 220 -2.06 2.48 -0.10
CA MET A 220 -3.41 2.05 -0.46
C MET A 220 -3.58 0.60 0.01
N GLY A 221 -4.66 0.25 0.71
CA GLY A 221 -4.83 -1.10 1.23
C GLY A 221 -6.24 -1.67 1.06
N ALA A 222 -6.30 -2.95 0.68
CA ALA A 222 -7.49 -3.79 0.79
C ALA A 222 -7.13 -5.06 1.59
N CYS A 223 -7.36 -5.02 2.90
CA CYS A 223 -6.91 -6.09 3.80
C CYS A 223 -8.06 -7.04 4.16
N PRO A 224 -8.02 -8.34 3.78
CA PRO A 224 -9.08 -9.30 4.08
C PRO A 224 -9.05 -9.76 5.55
N ASP A 225 -8.03 -9.41 6.31
CA ASP A 225 -7.89 -9.76 7.72
C ASP A 225 -7.21 -8.64 8.54
N VAL A 226 -7.37 -8.73 9.87
CA VAL A 226 -6.86 -7.74 10.83
C VAL A 226 -5.33 -7.77 10.95
N ALA A 227 -4.70 -8.93 10.77
CA ALA A 227 -3.25 -9.05 10.88
C ALA A 227 -2.55 -8.34 9.71
N LEU A 228 -3.03 -8.50 8.48
CA LEU A 228 -2.52 -7.76 7.33
C LEU A 228 -2.73 -6.25 7.50
N TYR A 229 -3.93 -5.82 7.92
CA TYR A 229 -4.19 -4.41 8.22
C TYR A 229 -3.18 -3.84 9.25
N ASN A 230 -2.94 -4.55 10.35
CA ASN A 230 -2.00 -4.10 11.38
C ASN A 230 -0.57 -3.98 10.82
N LYS A 231 -0.13 -4.93 9.99
CA LYS A 231 1.19 -4.89 9.33
C LYS A 231 1.31 -3.67 8.41
N VAL A 232 0.31 -3.44 7.54
CA VAL A 232 0.28 -2.30 6.60
C VAL A 232 0.28 -0.97 7.35
N ARG A 233 -0.54 -0.83 8.39
CA ARG A 233 -0.59 0.37 9.23
C ARG A 233 0.76 0.64 9.92
N ALA A 234 1.33 -0.38 10.56
CA ALA A 234 2.61 -0.24 11.27
C ALA A 234 3.75 0.07 10.30
N GLY A 235 3.79 -0.61 9.15
CA GLY A 235 4.75 -0.34 8.09
C GLY A 235 4.67 1.11 7.60
N MET A 236 3.46 1.60 7.34
CA MET A 236 3.28 2.98 6.88
C MET A 236 3.75 4.01 7.90
N LEU A 237 3.40 3.81 9.18
CA LEU A 237 3.86 4.68 10.27
C LEU A 237 5.39 4.71 10.37
N ALA A 238 6.05 3.54 10.27
CA ALA A 238 7.51 3.44 10.30
C ALA A 238 8.16 4.22 9.15
N ARG A 239 7.56 4.22 7.94
CA ARG A 239 8.09 4.97 6.79
C ARG A 239 8.15 6.48 7.02
N MET A 240 7.31 7.03 7.90
CA MET A 240 7.34 8.46 8.22
C MET A 240 8.62 8.84 8.94
N GLN A 241 9.06 7.98 9.87
CA GLN A 241 10.29 8.21 10.62
C GLN A 241 11.51 7.87 9.79
N ASP A 242 11.56 6.67 9.18
CA ASP A 242 12.73 6.19 8.45
C ASP A 242 13.12 7.13 7.29
N ASN A 243 12.13 7.81 6.71
CA ASN A 243 12.34 8.68 5.54
C ASN A 243 12.08 10.17 5.82
N GLN A 244 11.68 10.54 7.05
CA GLN A 244 11.30 11.88 7.46
C GLN A 244 10.41 12.56 6.41
N LEU A 245 9.19 12.07 6.23
CA LEU A 245 8.25 12.59 5.22
C LEU A 245 6.82 12.48 5.70
N PHE A 246 5.89 13.10 4.98
CA PHE A 246 4.47 12.96 5.24
C PHE A 246 3.88 11.76 4.52
N GLY A 247 2.76 11.25 5.02
CA GLY A 247 2.08 10.18 4.34
C GLY A 247 0.77 9.77 4.97
N LEU A 248 0.06 8.92 4.26
CA LEU A 248 -1.25 8.41 4.67
C LEU A 248 -1.45 7.00 4.15
N VAL A 249 -2.39 6.28 4.75
CA VAL A 249 -2.89 5.02 4.20
C VAL A 249 -4.41 5.07 4.09
N SER A 250 -4.92 4.76 2.91
CA SER A 250 -6.35 4.67 2.60
C SER A 250 -6.78 3.21 2.47
N PHE A 251 -7.84 2.82 3.18
CA PHE A 251 -8.32 1.44 3.20
C PHE A 251 -9.71 1.25 2.59
N LEU A 252 -9.87 0.14 1.87
CA LEU A 252 -11.16 -0.40 1.47
C LEU A 252 -11.75 -1.20 2.63
N VAL A 253 -13.05 -1.08 2.88
CA VAL A 253 -13.75 -1.83 3.93
C VAL A 253 -15.05 -2.46 3.42
N GLY A 254 -15.59 -3.45 4.12
CA GLY A 254 -16.86 -4.08 3.76
C GLY A 254 -16.70 -5.46 3.14
N ASP A 255 -17.74 -5.99 2.51
CA ASP A 255 -17.78 -7.39 2.11
C ASP A 255 -16.74 -7.68 1.01
N ASN A 256 -15.90 -8.70 1.21
CA ASN A 256 -14.86 -9.07 0.25
C ASN A 256 -15.46 -9.93 -0.89
N GLN A 257 -16.01 -9.26 -1.90
CA GLN A 257 -16.59 -9.94 -3.07
C GLN A 257 -15.58 -10.14 -4.21
N LEU A 258 -14.36 -9.61 -4.10
CA LEU A 258 -13.30 -9.66 -5.12
C LEU A 258 -12.20 -10.68 -4.77
N GLY A 259 -12.05 -11.01 -3.49
CA GLY A 259 -11.09 -11.98 -2.98
C GLY A 259 -11.47 -13.42 -3.27
N THR A 260 -10.48 -14.30 -3.13
CA THR A 260 -10.65 -15.75 -3.25
C THR A 260 -11.37 -16.33 -2.03
N ASP A 261 -11.09 -15.80 -0.83
CA ASP A 261 -11.82 -16.12 0.40
C ASP A 261 -12.91 -15.07 0.70
N LYS A 262 -14.14 -15.40 0.33
CA LYS A 262 -15.31 -14.52 0.53
C LYS A 262 -15.82 -14.49 1.97
N ARG A 263 -15.21 -15.24 2.90
CA ARG A 263 -15.70 -15.35 4.28
C ARG A 263 -15.24 -14.20 5.17
N ALA A 264 -14.15 -13.52 4.80
CA ALA A 264 -13.59 -12.43 5.59
C ALA A 264 -13.80 -11.06 4.91
N PRO A 265 -14.50 -10.10 5.54
CA PRO A 265 -14.68 -8.76 4.97
C PRO A 265 -13.38 -7.96 5.02
N TYR A 266 -13.22 -7.03 4.09
CA TYR A 266 -12.17 -6.03 4.15
C TYR A 266 -12.29 -5.18 5.42
N VAL A 267 -11.15 -4.96 6.08
CA VAL A 267 -11.01 -4.17 7.29
C VAL A 267 -9.92 -3.12 7.14
N GLY A 268 -10.08 -1.99 7.82
CA GLY A 268 -9.06 -0.96 7.82
C GLY A 268 -9.40 0.22 8.72
N LYS A 269 -8.35 0.87 9.21
CA LYS A 269 -8.43 2.22 9.79
C LYS A 269 -7.49 3.13 9.02
N SER A 270 -8.06 3.84 8.07
CA SER A 270 -7.34 4.84 7.29
C SER A 270 -6.78 5.88 8.23
N ALA A 271 -5.60 6.38 7.92
CA ALA A 271 -4.86 7.26 8.81
C ALA A 271 -3.96 8.21 8.02
N ILE A 272 -3.72 9.38 8.60
CA ILE A 272 -2.78 10.39 8.10
C ILE A 272 -1.67 10.52 9.13
N PHE A 273 -0.44 10.48 8.65
CA PHE A 273 0.76 10.41 9.44
C PHE A 273 1.73 11.55 9.11
N ALA A 274 2.70 11.73 9.99
CA ALA A 274 3.83 12.63 9.85
C ALA A 274 5.00 12.09 10.69
N PRO A 275 6.23 12.64 10.54
CA PRO A 275 7.30 12.38 11.49
C PRO A 275 6.83 12.68 12.92
N GLN A 276 7.28 11.90 13.89
CA GLN A 276 6.72 11.94 15.25
C GLN A 276 6.84 13.34 15.86
N GLU A 277 7.94 14.03 15.61
CA GLU A 277 8.25 15.41 16.02
C GLU A 277 7.21 16.43 15.54
N LEU A 278 6.50 16.13 14.45
CA LEU A 278 5.49 16.99 13.83
C LEU A 278 4.05 16.59 14.22
N THR A 279 3.88 15.69 15.19
CA THR A 279 2.56 15.19 15.61
C THR A 279 2.23 15.47 17.07
N PRO A 280 0.93 15.60 17.41
CA PRO A 280 0.52 15.65 18.80
C PRO A 280 1.01 14.40 19.55
N ARG A 281 1.58 14.63 20.73
CA ARG A 281 2.07 13.57 21.64
C ARG A 281 3.15 12.66 21.03
N TYR A 282 3.84 13.09 19.99
CA TYR A 282 4.92 12.33 19.34
C TYR A 282 4.49 10.94 18.87
N SER A 283 3.24 10.79 18.44
CA SER A 283 2.68 9.48 18.06
C SER A 283 2.93 9.10 16.61
N GLY A 284 3.30 10.06 15.76
CA GLY A 284 3.39 9.91 14.30
C GLY A 284 2.02 9.82 13.61
N VAL A 285 0.91 9.87 14.35
CA VAL A 285 -0.46 9.84 13.83
C VAL A 285 -1.11 11.21 14.01
N LEU A 286 -1.50 11.85 12.90
CA LEU A 286 -2.26 13.10 12.93
C LEU A 286 -3.76 12.84 13.13
N VAL A 287 -4.30 11.85 12.42
CA VAL A 287 -5.70 11.43 12.53
C VAL A 287 -5.87 9.99 12.01
N GLU A 288 -6.78 9.24 12.61
CA GLU A 288 -7.11 7.86 12.26
C GLU A 288 -8.63 7.61 12.37
N MET A 289 -9.17 6.69 11.56
CA MET A 289 -10.56 6.27 11.65
C MET A 289 -10.84 5.61 13.01
N GLY A 290 -11.94 6.00 13.66
CA GLY A 290 -12.28 5.49 14.99
C GLY A 290 -12.53 3.97 15.04
N ASN A 291 -12.97 3.36 13.94
CA ASN A 291 -13.22 1.91 13.87
C ASN A 291 -12.86 1.32 12.49
N GLN A 292 -12.77 -0.01 12.44
CA GLN A 292 -12.26 -0.75 11.28
C GLN A 292 -13.25 -0.93 10.11
N ARG A 293 -14.50 -0.48 10.26
CA ARG A 293 -15.59 -0.80 9.32
C ARG A 293 -16.33 0.42 8.80
N SER A 294 -16.25 1.55 9.48
CA SER A 294 -16.92 2.77 9.07
C SER A 294 -16.33 3.32 7.78
N GLU A 295 -17.20 3.94 6.99
CA GLU A 295 -16.80 4.72 5.83
C GLU A 295 -16.61 6.17 6.27
N GLY A 296 -15.67 6.91 5.68
CA GLY A 296 -15.44 8.29 6.07
C GLY A 296 -14.31 9.01 5.33
N VAL A 297 -14.19 10.31 5.62
CA VAL A 297 -13.11 11.18 5.15
C VAL A 297 -12.37 11.71 6.36
N LEU A 298 -11.06 11.46 6.41
CA LEU A 298 -10.16 12.09 7.35
C LEU A 298 -9.44 13.24 6.69
N THR A 299 -9.20 14.31 7.42
CA THR A 299 -8.41 15.44 6.93
C THR A 299 -7.39 15.89 7.96
N ALA A 300 -6.21 16.24 7.49
CA ALA A 300 -5.16 16.84 8.33
C ALA A 300 -4.36 17.85 7.51
N GLU A 301 -3.71 18.79 8.21
CA GLU A 301 -2.76 19.74 7.63
C GLU A 301 -1.34 19.15 7.71
N TRP A 302 -0.60 19.23 6.62
CA TRP A 302 0.83 18.99 6.54
C TRP A 302 1.57 20.31 6.39
N ASP A 303 2.58 20.52 7.23
CA ASP A 303 3.45 21.69 7.22
C ASP A 303 4.81 21.32 6.62
N PHE A 304 4.97 21.58 5.32
CA PHE A 304 6.21 21.29 4.60
C PHE A 304 7.35 22.24 4.99
N ALA A 305 7.07 23.42 5.55
CA ALA A 305 8.12 24.27 6.09
C ALA A 305 8.72 23.63 7.35
N ALA A 306 7.88 23.13 8.25
CA ALA A 306 8.31 22.38 9.43
C ALA A 306 9.02 21.06 9.06
N LEU A 307 8.57 20.36 8.01
CA LEU A 307 9.27 19.16 7.52
C LEU A 307 10.69 19.45 7.04
N ARG A 308 10.87 20.54 6.27
CA ARG A 308 12.20 20.95 5.80
C ARG A 308 13.08 21.41 6.95
N ASP A 309 12.52 22.12 7.93
CA ASP A 309 13.24 22.48 9.15
C ASP A 309 13.70 21.22 9.90
N LEU A 310 12.82 20.22 10.07
CA LEU A 310 13.17 18.94 10.71
C LEU A 310 14.35 18.25 10.01
N TRP A 311 14.42 18.27 8.68
CA TRP A 311 15.57 17.71 7.97
C TRP A 311 16.88 18.41 8.34
N GLU A 312 16.83 19.70 8.68
CA GLU A 312 17.98 20.53 9.06
C GLU A 312 18.30 20.49 10.56
N THR A 313 17.30 20.31 11.43
CA THR A 313 17.43 20.48 12.88
C THR A 313 17.32 19.18 13.67
N SER A 314 16.78 18.11 13.10
CA SER A 314 16.66 16.81 13.78
C SER A 314 18.03 16.34 14.27
N ASP A 315 18.07 15.81 15.49
CA ASP A 315 19.25 15.11 16.05
C ASP A 315 19.60 13.84 15.24
N THR A 316 18.66 13.34 14.44
CA THR A 316 18.81 12.22 13.50
C THR A 316 18.33 12.61 12.10
N PRO A 317 19.04 13.52 11.39
CA PRO A 317 18.68 13.97 10.06
C PRO A 317 19.03 12.87 9.03
N LEU A 318 18.19 11.82 8.99
CA LEU A 318 18.42 10.59 8.22
C LEU A 318 18.70 10.86 6.74
N ARG A 319 18.05 11.87 6.16
CA ARG A 319 18.29 12.27 4.76
C ARG A 319 19.68 12.84 4.50
N ARG A 320 20.33 13.44 5.50
CA ARG A 320 21.68 14.01 5.38
C ARG A 320 22.76 13.05 5.87
N GLN A 321 22.48 12.24 6.89
CA GLN A 321 23.46 11.37 7.52
C GLN A 321 23.65 10.01 6.85
N LEU A 322 22.66 9.49 6.11
CA LEU A 322 22.80 8.19 5.46
C LEU A 322 23.87 8.26 4.36
N PRO A 323 25.00 7.51 4.47
CA PRO A 323 26.07 7.53 3.47
C PRO A 323 25.62 6.73 2.24
N SER A 324 24.74 7.33 1.44
CA SER A 324 23.94 6.65 0.43
C SER A 324 24.80 5.91 -0.59
N SER A 325 25.95 6.47 -1.00
CA SER A 325 26.86 5.78 -1.91
C SER A 325 27.39 4.46 -1.35
N GLN A 326 27.81 4.46 -0.08
CA GLN A 326 28.36 3.26 0.57
C GLN A 326 27.26 2.23 0.83
N VAL A 327 26.11 2.68 1.34
CA VAL A 327 24.96 1.80 1.60
C VAL A 327 24.46 1.18 0.30
N ASN A 328 24.34 1.95 -0.78
CA ASN A 328 23.87 1.44 -2.07
C ASN A 328 24.81 0.36 -2.63
N GLN A 329 26.13 0.59 -2.56
CA GLN A 329 27.11 -0.42 -2.98
C GLN A 329 27.02 -1.69 -2.13
N LEU A 330 26.89 -1.53 -0.81
CA LEU A 330 26.75 -2.65 0.11
C LEU A 330 25.48 -3.45 -0.17
N MET A 331 24.32 -2.79 -0.28
CA MET A 331 23.03 -3.43 -0.58
C MET A 331 23.05 -4.13 -1.94
N ALA A 332 23.56 -3.48 -2.99
CA ALA A 332 23.67 -4.10 -4.32
C ALA A 332 24.55 -5.36 -4.27
N SER A 333 25.67 -5.32 -3.55
CA SER A 333 26.54 -6.48 -3.37
C SER A 333 25.91 -7.60 -2.55
N LEU A 334 25.02 -7.28 -1.61
CA LEU A 334 24.32 -8.24 -0.76
C LEU A 334 23.22 -8.94 -1.56
N TYR A 335 22.34 -8.18 -2.23
CA TYR A 335 21.27 -8.78 -3.04
C TYR A 335 21.84 -9.62 -4.19
N ALA A 336 22.89 -9.16 -4.86
CA ALA A 336 23.56 -9.97 -5.89
C ALA A 336 24.13 -11.30 -5.34
N ARG A 337 24.52 -11.35 -4.06
CA ARG A 337 24.94 -12.61 -3.42
C ARG A 337 23.75 -13.50 -3.07
N VAL A 338 22.67 -12.91 -2.53
CA VAL A 338 21.45 -13.63 -2.16
C VAL A 338 20.79 -14.27 -3.38
N ASP A 339 20.69 -13.56 -4.50
CA ASP A 339 20.08 -14.07 -5.73
C ASP A 339 20.87 -15.23 -6.35
N ASN A 340 22.19 -15.28 -6.12
CA ASN A 340 23.07 -16.34 -6.59
C ASN A 340 23.21 -17.50 -5.59
N SER A 341 22.71 -17.36 -4.36
CA SER A 341 22.67 -18.44 -3.37
C SER A 341 21.30 -19.13 -3.43
N GLU A 342 21.27 -20.44 -3.72
CA GLU A 342 20.07 -21.26 -3.58
C GLU A 342 19.60 -21.26 -2.12
N HIS A 343 18.68 -20.35 -1.81
CA HIS A 343 18.14 -20.10 -0.48
C HIS A 343 19.18 -19.66 0.56
N LEU A 344 18.76 -18.79 1.48
CA LEU A 344 19.35 -18.72 2.81
C LEU A 344 19.21 -20.11 3.45
N GLN A 345 20.15 -21.01 3.19
CA GLN A 345 20.38 -22.16 4.05
C GLN A 345 20.82 -21.58 5.39
N LEU A 346 19.84 -21.33 6.27
CA LEU A 346 20.05 -21.16 7.70
C LEU A 346 20.70 -22.45 8.20
N GLY A 347 22.02 -22.58 8.03
CA GLY A 347 22.75 -23.79 8.37
C GLY A 347 24.08 -24.04 7.67
N ALA A 348 24.49 -23.27 6.66
CA ALA A 348 25.78 -23.52 6.00
C ALA A 348 26.68 -22.26 5.99
N ASP A 349 27.81 -22.38 6.67
CA ASP A 349 29.02 -21.56 6.52
C ASP A 349 28.96 -20.08 6.91
N MET A 350 28.41 -19.79 8.09
CA MET A 350 29.06 -18.81 8.96
C MET A 350 29.85 -19.56 10.03
N ALA A 351 30.84 -20.35 9.61
CA ALA A 351 31.87 -20.78 10.53
C ALA A 351 32.56 -19.50 11.01
N ILE A 352 32.33 -19.12 12.28
CA ILE A 352 33.25 -18.24 12.98
C ILE A 352 34.61 -18.93 12.83
N PRO A 353 35.62 -18.27 12.26
CA PRO A 353 36.95 -18.86 12.15
C PRO A 353 37.37 -19.47 13.51
N ASP A 354 37.86 -20.71 13.53
CA ASP A 354 38.15 -21.47 14.77
C ASP A 354 39.15 -20.77 15.72
N ASP A 355 39.82 -19.72 15.21
CA ASP A 355 40.76 -18.83 15.87
C ASP A 355 40.12 -17.61 16.54
N VAL A 356 38.83 -17.33 16.32
CA VAL A 356 38.09 -16.27 17.04
C VAL A 356 37.19 -16.92 18.08
N ARG A 357 37.75 -17.14 19.27
CA ARG A 357 37.03 -17.77 20.40
C ARG A 357 36.57 -16.73 21.41
N THR A 358 37.20 -15.56 21.44
CA THR A 358 36.82 -14.44 22.30
C THR A 358 36.82 -13.11 21.53
N LEU A 359 36.18 -12.09 22.10
CA LEU A 359 36.17 -10.73 21.53
C LEU A 359 37.58 -10.14 21.33
N ASP A 360 38.57 -10.62 22.06
CA ASP A 360 39.96 -10.13 22.02
C ASP A 360 40.71 -10.55 20.75
N ASP A 361 40.23 -11.57 20.03
CA ASP A 361 40.85 -12.08 18.80
C ASP A 361 40.55 -11.18 17.57
N LEU A 362 39.65 -10.20 17.72
CA LEU A 362 39.30 -9.28 16.64
C LEU A 362 40.29 -8.09 16.58
N PRO A 363 40.97 -7.85 15.44
CA PRO A 363 41.98 -6.79 15.29
C PRO A 363 41.43 -5.36 15.51
N VAL A 364 40.11 -5.20 15.55
CA VAL A 364 39.40 -3.94 15.81
C VAL A 364 39.29 -3.65 17.32
N VAL A 365 39.25 -4.67 18.18
CA VAL A 365 38.94 -4.53 19.62
C VAL A 365 40.10 -3.91 20.39
N ALA A 366 41.36 -4.12 19.96
CA ALA A 366 42.53 -3.43 20.53
C ALA A 366 42.43 -1.88 20.44
N SER A 367 41.69 -1.36 19.46
CA SER A 367 41.44 0.09 19.34
C SER A 367 40.27 0.58 20.20
N VAL A 368 39.28 -0.29 20.46
CA VAL A 368 38.06 0.03 21.22
C VAL A 368 38.34 -0.01 22.72
N THR A 369 39.11 -1.00 23.20
CA THR A 369 39.46 -1.16 24.63
C THR A 369 40.32 -0.02 25.17
N SER A 370 41.10 0.66 24.34
CA SER A 370 41.84 1.87 24.73
C SER A 370 40.95 3.11 24.94
N ARG A 371 39.77 3.15 24.30
CA ARG A 371 38.82 4.28 24.37
C ARG A 371 37.70 4.05 25.38
N TRP A 372 37.33 2.79 25.61
CA TRP A 372 36.27 2.38 26.54
C TRP A 372 36.72 1.12 27.30
N PRO A 373 37.42 1.27 28.44
CA PRO A 373 37.85 0.11 29.22
C PRO A 373 36.62 -0.63 29.77
N LEU A 374 36.56 -1.94 29.53
CA LEU A 374 35.52 -2.80 30.11
C LEU A 374 35.70 -2.85 31.63
N PRO A 375 34.63 -2.69 32.44
CA PRO A 375 34.73 -2.86 33.88
C PRO A 375 35.15 -4.30 34.22
N GLN A 376 36.21 -4.45 35.01
CA GLN A 376 36.65 -5.74 35.53
C GLN A 376 35.64 -6.24 36.57
N TYR A 377 34.56 -6.90 36.14
CA TYR A 377 33.86 -7.82 37.01
C TYR A 377 34.55 -9.18 36.92
N ILE A 378 35.25 -9.48 38.02
CA ILE A 378 35.98 -10.71 38.29
C ILE A 378 34.98 -11.87 38.25
N LEU A 379 35.20 -12.83 37.35
CA LEU A 379 34.69 -14.20 37.49
C LEU A 379 35.78 -14.98 38.22
N ASP A 380 35.70 -15.05 39.54
CA ASP A 380 36.39 -16.10 40.29
C ASP A 380 35.57 -17.38 40.10
N GLU A 381 36.19 -18.41 39.52
CA GLU A 381 35.54 -19.67 39.13
C GLU A 381 35.07 -20.55 40.32
N ASP A 382 35.19 -20.08 41.56
CA ASP A 382 34.97 -20.90 42.76
C ASP A 382 33.56 -20.76 43.40
N ASP A 383 32.67 -19.88 42.91
CA ASP A 383 31.34 -19.65 43.52
C ASP A 383 30.15 -20.35 42.81
N LEU A 384 30.41 -21.29 41.88
CA LEU A 384 29.35 -21.94 41.09
C LEU A 384 28.58 -23.08 41.79
N ASP A 385 28.73 -23.28 43.11
CA ASP A 385 28.08 -24.39 43.82
C ASP A 385 27.14 -24.02 44.98
N ALA A 386 26.72 -22.75 45.11
CA ALA A 386 25.78 -22.38 46.18
C ALA A 386 24.82 -21.23 45.83
N ALA A 387 23.77 -21.51 45.06
CA ALA A 387 22.48 -20.83 45.26
C ALA A 387 21.35 -21.60 44.56
N ALA A 388 20.52 -22.26 45.37
CA ALA A 388 19.23 -22.77 44.95
C ALA A 388 18.34 -21.62 44.42
N VAL A 389 17.57 -21.92 43.39
CA VAL A 389 16.55 -21.06 42.80
C VAL A 389 15.54 -20.66 43.88
N ASP A 390 15.41 -19.36 44.14
CA ASP A 390 14.33 -18.79 44.94
C ASP A 390 13.32 -18.11 43.99
N ASP A 391 12.08 -18.59 44.02
CA ASP A 391 11.06 -18.50 42.97
C ASP A 391 10.12 -17.29 43.16
N ASP A 392 10.66 -16.16 43.63
CA ASP A 392 9.86 -15.05 44.21
C ASP A 392 9.73 -13.80 43.32
N TRP A 393 10.02 -13.90 42.01
CA TRP A 393 10.02 -12.75 41.08
C TRP A 393 8.80 -12.66 40.15
N LEU A 394 7.73 -13.43 40.38
CA LEU A 394 6.58 -13.52 39.46
C LEU A 394 5.27 -12.83 39.90
N ASP A 395 5.26 -11.97 40.93
CA ASP A 395 4.00 -11.39 41.45
C ASP A 395 3.80 -9.86 41.28
N GLU A 396 4.68 -9.13 40.59
CA GLU A 396 4.53 -7.65 40.45
C GLU A 396 3.89 -7.13 39.15
N TRP A 397 3.24 -7.98 38.34
CA TRP A 397 2.55 -7.50 37.12
C TRP A 397 1.13 -8.04 36.93
N ALA A 398 0.24 -7.71 37.88
CA ALA A 398 -1.21 -7.82 37.71
C ALA A 398 -1.86 -6.43 37.47
N PRO A 399 -2.80 -6.30 36.51
CA PRO A 399 -3.43 -5.03 36.17
C PRO A 399 -4.47 -4.58 37.20
N ASN A 400 -4.40 -3.29 37.53
CA ASN A 400 -5.25 -2.51 38.42
C ASN A 400 -6.76 -2.66 38.07
N LYS A 401 -7.58 -3.26 38.96
CA LYS A 401 -9.04 -3.15 38.92
C LYS A 401 -9.47 -1.91 39.70
N GLY A 402 -10.13 -0.96 39.02
CA GLY A 402 -10.71 0.24 39.66
C GLY A 402 -11.88 -0.09 40.60
N PRO A 403 -12.31 0.87 41.46
CA PRO A 403 -13.26 0.60 42.53
C PRO A 403 -14.71 0.90 42.11
N GLY A 404 -15.64 0.04 42.54
CA GLY A 404 -17.09 0.31 42.57
C GLY A 404 -17.89 -0.31 41.45
#